data_AF-A0A419HLE7-F1
#
_entry.id   AF-A0A419HLE7-F1
#
_cell.length_a   1.000
_cell.length_b   1.000
_cell.length_c   1.000
_cell.angle_alpha   90.00
_cell.angle_beta   90.00
_cell.angle_gamma   90.00
#
_symmetry.space_group_name_H-M   'P 1'
#
loop_
_entity.id
_entity.type
_entity.pdbx_description
1 polymer ?
#
loop_
_entity_poly.entity_id
_entity_poly.type
_entity_poly.pdbx_seq_one_letter_code
_entity_poly.pdbx_strand_id
1 'polypeptide(L)'
;MLAVSLAGTATAAENSAPEFAPPAIAGGGGSGYAPPGGGWGPVSQSNTSIFGSPGWTVGYSYTSRSDASPIHASAKHYTNKDGTNPGPEKWSEFGAGTRGQSGPLAWGNALATPAIKFKSINVLGAIVDWNH
;
A
#
# COMPACT_ATOMS: atom_id res chain seq x y z
N MET A 1 56.42 49.21 29.25
CA MET A 1 55.11 48.56 29.45
C MET A 1 54.73 47.90 28.14
N LEU A 2 54.89 46.58 28.04
CA LEU A 2 54.58 45.78 26.86
C LEU A 2 53.11 45.34 26.95
N ALA A 3 52.29 45.71 25.97
CA ALA A 3 50.90 45.29 25.92
C ALA A 3 50.81 43.85 25.37
N VAL A 4 50.26 42.94 26.17
CA VAL A 4 49.92 41.56 25.77
C VAL A 4 48.50 41.55 25.22
N SER A 5 48.33 41.20 23.95
CA SER A 5 47.03 40.99 23.32
C SER A 5 46.55 39.53 23.53
N LEU A 6 45.37 39.36 24.13
CA LEU A 6 44.73 38.05 24.27
C LEU A 6 44.26 37.51 22.90
N ALA A 7 44.58 36.25 22.62
CA ALA A 7 44.05 35.51 21.48
C ALA A 7 42.61 35.06 21.78
N GLY A 8 41.65 35.46 20.93
CA GLY A 8 40.27 35.00 20.99
C GLY A 8 40.13 33.56 20.48
N THR A 9 39.49 32.71 21.26
CA THR A 9 39.06 31.36 20.88
C THR A 9 37.86 31.43 19.93
N ALA A 10 38.02 30.98 18.69
CA ALA A 10 36.92 30.78 17.77
C ALA A 10 36.16 29.50 18.14
N THR A 11 34.84 29.60 18.34
CA THR A 11 33.95 28.45 18.51
C THR A 11 33.74 27.77 17.15
N ALA A 12 33.95 26.45 17.10
CA ALA A 12 33.70 25.66 15.91
C ALA A 12 32.20 25.67 15.59
N ALA A 13 31.85 26.14 14.40
CA ALA A 13 30.49 26.06 13.88
C ALA A 13 30.10 24.58 13.71
N GLU A 14 28.97 24.20 14.29
CA GLU A 14 28.40 22.86 14.18
C GLU A 14 28.10 22.54 12.71
N ASN A 15 28.84 21.59 12.14
CA ASN A 15 28.62 21.11 10.79
C ASN A 15 27.49 20.07 10.83
N SER A 16 26.25 20.54 10.91
CA SER A 16 25.06 19.68 10.82
C SER A 16 24.92 19.20 9.38
N ALA A 17 25.36 17.97 9.11
CA ALA A 17 25.07 17.29 7.86
C ALA A 17 23.53 17.18 7.70
N PRO A 18 22.98 17.40 6.50
CA PRO A 18 21.55 17.27 6.28
C PRO A 18 21.11 15.84 6.58
N GLU A 19 20.08 15.69 7.40
CA GLU A 19 19.45 14.42 7.71
C GLU A 19 18.93 13.76 6.43
N PHE A 20 19.32 12.52 6.17
CA PHE A 20 18.82 11.75 5.04
C PHE A 20 17.33 11.46 5.26
N ALA A 21 16.46 12.28 4.69
CA ALA A 21 15.04 11.96 4.61
C ALA A 21 14.88 10.75 3.67
N PRO A 22 14.36 9.60 4.15
CA PRO A 22 14.07 8.49 3.26
C PRO A 22 13.08 8.97 2.17
N PRO A 23 13.24 8.53 0.91
CA PRO A 23 12.33 8.92 -0.15
C PRO A 23 10.90 8.57 0.28
N ALA A 24 9.97 9.50 0.06
CA ALA A 24 8.56 9.25 0.28
C ALA A 24 8.17 7.98 -0.50
N ILE A 25 7.81 6.92 0.22
CA ILE A 25 7.33 5.68 -0.40
C ILE A 25 6.08 6.10 -1.19
N ALA A 26 6.16 6.05 -2.52
CA ALA A 26 4.98 6.22 -3.35
C ALA A 26 3.96 5.18 -2.88
N GLY A 27 2.81 5.64 -2.38
CA GLY A 27 1.79 4.75 -1.85
C GLY A 27 1.47 3.66 -2.86
N GLY A 28 1.63 2.40 -2.45
CA GLY A 28 1.36 1.26 -3.32
C GLY A 28 -0.13 1.14 -3.58
N GLY A 29 -0.54 0.98 -4.84
CA GLY A 29 -1.96 0.93 -5.18
C GLY A 29 -2.25 1.01 -6.67
N GLY A 30 -3.46 1.47 -7.00
CA GLY A 30 -3.89 1.67 -8.38
C GLY A 30 -5.36 2.06 -8.48
N SER A 31 -5.89 1.99 -9.69
CA SER A 31 -7.32 2.13 -9.97
C SER A 31 -7.85 0.88 -10.66
N GLY A 32 -9.05 0.45 -10.29
CA GLY A 32 -9.78 -0.65 -10.90
C GLY A 32 -11.17 -0.23 -11.36
N TYR A 33 -11.87 -1.18 -11.97
CA TYR A 33 -13.23 -0.97 -12.46
C TYR A 33 -14.16 -2.07 -11.94
N ALA A 34 -15.29 -1.65 -11.40
CA ALA A 34 -16.41 -2.50 -11.05
C ALA A 34 -17.47 -2.37 -12.15
N PRO A 35 -17.76 -3.42 -12.93
CA PRO A 35 -18.77 -3.36 -13.98
C PRO A 35 -20.18 -3.28 -13.40
N PRO A 36 -21.14 -2.74 -14.16
CA PRO A 36 -22.56 -2.82 -13.80
C PRO A 36 -23.03 -4.28 -13.77
N GLY A 37 -24.01 -4.58 -12.91
CA GLY A 37 -24.75 -5.86 -12.95
C GLY A 37 -24.16 -6.99 -12.12
N GLY A 38 -23.38 -6.70 -11.07
CA GLY A 38 -22.96 -7.70 -10.08
C GLY A 38 -21.74 -8.55 -10.45
N GLY A 39 -21.25 -8.45 -11.69
CA GLY A 39 -20.08 -9.19 -12.17
C GLY A 39 -18.76 -8.68 -11.59
N TRP A 40 -17.76 -9.56 -11.52
CA TRP A 40 -16.38 -9.16 -11.24
C TRP A 40 -15.78 -8.44 -12.44
N GLY A 41 -15.18 -7.28 -12.19
CA GLY A 41 -14.38 -6.55 -13.16
C GLY A 41 -13.01 -7.17 -13.39
N PRO A 42 -12.20 -6.53 -14.26
CA PRO A 42 -10.83 -6.96 -14.51
C PRO A 42 -9.98 -6.85 -13.23
N VAL A 43 -8.94 -7.67 -13.15
CA VAL A 43 -7.93 -7.56 -12.09
C VAL A 43 -7.14 -6.26 -12.30
N SER A 44 -7.12 -5.41 -11.27
CA SER A 44 -6.25 -4.24 -11.19
C SER A 44 -4.98 -4.62 -10.44
N GLN A 45 -3.84 -4.45 -11.10
CA GLN A 45 -2.52 -4.68 -10.51
C GLN A 45 -1.97 -3.38 -9.93
N SER A 46 -1.16 -3.51 -8.88
CA SER A 46 -0.51 -2.35 -8.31
C SER A 46 0.62 -1.82 -9.20
N ASN A 47 0.90 -0.52 -9.07
CA ASN A 47 2.11 0.13 -9.55
C ASN A 47 3.40 -0.29 -8.80
N THR A 48 3.30 -0.94 -7.63
CA THR A 48 4.46 -1.35 -6.82
C THR A 48 4.43 -2.84 -6.48
N SER A 49 5.61 -3.43 -6.29
CA SER A 49 5.77 -4.81 -5.80
C SER A 49 6.15 -4.82 -4.33
N ILE A 50 5.71 -5.85 -3.61
CA ILE A 50 6.08 -6.08 -2.22
C ILE A 50 7.14 -7.17 -2.16
N PHE A 51 8.24 -6.87 -1.48
CA PHE A 51 9.27 -7.82 -1.09
C PHE A 51 8.93 -8.30 0.33
N GLY A 52 8.18 -9.40 0.41
CA GLY A 52 7.75 -9.96 1.68
C GLY A 52 8.84 -10.78 2.38
N SER A 53 8.62 -11.06 3.65
CA SER A 53 9.42 -11.97 4.48
C SER A 53 8.49 -12.86 5.33
N PRO A 54 9.00 -13.93 5.96
CA PRO A 54 8.20 -14.71 6.90
C PRO A 54 7.53 -13.82 7.97
N GLY A 55 6.22 -13.99 8.15
CA GLY A 55 5.42 -13.16 9.06
C GLY A 55 4.80 -11.92 8.42
N TRP A 56 5.06 -11.63 7.13
CA TRP A 56 4.54 -10.43 6.47
C TRP A 56 3.04 -10.55 6.13
N THR A 57 2.32 -9.45 6.35
CA THR A 57 0.92 -9.28 5.93
C THR A 57 0.72 -8.00 5.15
N VAL A 58 -0.28 -7.99 4.29
CA VAL A 58 -0.67 -6.84 3.47
C VAL A 58 -2.13 -6.52 3.73
N GLY A 59 -2.44 -5.26 4.00
CA GLY A 59 -3.82 -4.78 4.05
C GLY A 59 -4.17 -4.13 2.74
N TYR A 60 -5.41 -4.22 2.30
CA TYR A 60 -5.91 -3.51 1.13
C TYR A 60 -7.00 -2.55 1.56
N SER A 61 -7.06 -1.37 0.95
CA SER A 61 -8.22 -0.50 1.07
C SER A 61 -8.66 0.06 -0.27
N TYR A 62 -9.93 0.43 -0.38
CA TYR A 62 -10.46 1.04 -1.59
C TYR A 62 -11.43 2.17 -1.28
N THR A 63 -11.57 3.09 -2.24
CA THR A 63 -12.59 4.13 -2.29
C THR A 63 -13.17 4.19 -3.70
N SER A 64 -14.48 4.02 -3.81
CA SER A 64 -15.23 4.23 -5.04
C SER A 64 -15.22 5.71 -5.41
N ARG A 65 -15.02 6.03 -6.69
CA ARG A 65 -15.20 7.40 -7.21
C ARG A 65 -16.68 7.77 -7.41
N SER A 66 -17.59 6.84 -7.12
CA SER A 66 -19.05 7.04 -7.19
C SER A 66 -19.69 6.70 -5.86
N ASP A 67 -20.43 7.64 -5.28
CA ASP A 67 -21.18 7.44 -4.03
C ASP A 67 -22.44 6.58 -4.22
N ALA A 68 -22.88 6.38 -5.47
CA ALA A 68 -24.10 5.63 -5.80
C ALA A 68 -23.87 4.13 -6.03
N SER A 69 -22.61 3.70 -6.08
CA SER A 69 -22.22 2.32 -6.43
C SER A 69 -21.48 1.67 -5.26
N PRO A 70 -22.17 0.95 -4.37
CA PRO A 70 -21.53 0.13 -3.35
C PRO A 70 -20.69 -0.94 -4.05
N ILE A 71 -19.46 -1.08 -3.58
CA ILE A 71 -18.44 -1.98 -4.15
C ILE A 71 -18.22 -3.13 -3.18
N HIS A 72 -17.98 -4.31 -3.75
CA HIS A 72 -17.38 -5.44 -3.07
C HIS A 72 -16.03 -5.74 -3.73
N ALA A 73 -15.00 -5.99 -2.94
CA ALA A 73 -13.65 -6.21 -3.42
C ALA A 73 -13.19 -7.64 -3.14
N SER A 74 -12.21 -8.09 -3.90
CA SER A 74 -11.48 -9.32 -3.62
C SER A 74 -10.00 -9.06 -3.89
N ALA A 75 -9.15 -9.27 -2.88
CA ALA A 75 -7.72 -9.01 -2.96
C ALA A 75 -6.91 -10.30 -2.96
N LYS A 76 -5.81 -10.26 -3.71
CA LYS A 76 -4.82 -11.32 -3.78
C LYS A 76 -4.03 -11.41 -2.48
N HIS A 77 -3.80 -12.63 -2.02
CA HIS A 77 -2.90 -12.95 -0.92
C HIS A 77 -2.34 -14.37 -1.09
N TYR A 78 -1.52 -14.80 -0.14
CA TYR A 78 -0.96 -16.15 -0.11
C TYR A 78 -1.44 -16.92 1.13
N THR A 79 -1.20 -18.23 1.18
CA THR A 79 -1.68 -19.06 2.30
C THR A 79 -0.66 -19.29 3.40
N ASN A 80 0.63 -19.17 3.10
CA ASN A 80 1.69 -19.47 4.06
C ASN A 80 2.41 -18.19 4.48
N LYS A 81 1.95 -17.60 5.58
CA LYS A 81 2.50 -16.37 6.15
C LYS A 81 3.92 -16.57 6.72
N ASP A 82 4.16 -17.67 7.43
CA ASP A 82 5.36 -17.84 8.26
C ASP A 82 6.43 -18.74 7.63
N GLY A 83 6.14 -19.38 6.50
CA GLY A 83 7.06 -20.27 5.81
C GLY A 83 8.08 -19.57 4.90
N THR A 84 9.10 -20.33 4.51
CA THR A 84 10.11 -19.91 3.51
C THR A 84 9.56 -19.90 2.08
N ASN A 85 8.42 -20.55 1.85
CA ASN A 85 7.65 -20.49 0.61
C ASN A 85 6.27 -19.87 0.92
N PRO A 86 5.81 -18.86 0.17
CA PRO A 86 4.52 -18.20 0.41
C PRO A 86 3.30 -19.12 0.25
N GLY A 87 3.45 -20.28 -0.40
CA GLY A 87 2.34 -21.17 -0.69
C GLY A 87 1.47 -20.66 -1.85
N PRO A 88 0.34 -21.32 -2.14
CA PRO A 88 -0.52 -20.94 -3.25
C PRO A 88 -1.13 -19.54 -3.10
N GLU A 89 -1.35 -18.90 -4.26
CA GLU A 89 -2.14 -17.67 -4.35
C GLU A 89 -3.61 -17.96 -4.00
N LYS A 90 -4.22 -17.02 -3.28
CA LYS A 90 -5.64 -17.00 -2.92
C LYS A 90 -6.22 -15.59 -3.07
N TRP A 91 -7.54 -15.54 -3.12
CA TRP A 91 -8.31 -14.32 -3.24
C TRP A 91 -9.32 -14.28 -2.09
N SER A 92 -9.28 -13.23 -1.28
CA SER A 92 -10.20 -13.03 -0.17
C SER A 92 -11.10 -11.83 -0.44
N GLU A 93 -12.40 -12.05 -0.25
CA GLU A 93 -13.44 -11.03 -0.46
C GLU A 93 -13.56 -10.11 0.77
N PHE A 94 -13.79 -8.82 0.54
CA PHE A 94 -13.98 -7.83 1.61
C PHE A 94 -14.71 -6.56 1.14
N GLY A 95 -15.24 -5.82 2.12
CA GLY A 95 -15.90 -4.54 1.93
C GLY A 95 -17.30 -4.66 1.32
N ALA A 96 -18.22 -3.80 1.74
CA ALA A 96 -19.56 -3.72 1.14
C ALA A 96 -20.04 -2.28 1.28
N GLY A 97 -19.71 -1.44 0.31
CA GLY A 97 -19.94 0.00 0.40
C GLY A 97 -19.03 0.78 -0.55
N THR A 98 -19.09 2.11 -0.46
CA THR A 98 -18.25 3.01 -1.28
C THR A 98 -16.80 3.07 -0.81
N ARG A 99 -16.50 2.52 0.38
CA ARG A 99 -15.15 2.33 0.93
C ARG A 99 -15.05 0.97 1.60
N GLY A 100 -13.84 0.41 1.68
CA GLY A 100 -13.62 -0.87 2.37
C GLY A 100 -12.16 -1.13 2.70
N GLN A 101 -11.93 -2.02 3.67
CA GLN A 101 -10.62 -2.46 4.14
C GLN A 101 -10.63 -3.98 4.38
N SER A 102 -9.58 -4.69 3.96
CA SER A 102 -9.53 -6.17 4.00
C SER A 102 -9.14 -6.77 5.34
N GLY A 103 -8.66 -5.96 6.28
CA GLY A 103 -7.81 -6.49 7.36
C GLY A 103 -6.47 -7.05 6.84
N PRO A 104 -5.61 -7.57 7.72
CA PRO A 104 -4.31 -8.10 7.33
C PRO A 104 -4.46 -9.44 6.59
N LEU A 105 -4.02 -9.49 5.34
CA LEU A 105 -3.97 -10.72 4.54
C LEU A 105 -2.54 -11.28 4.51
N ALA A 106 -2.43 -12.60 4.58
CA ALA A 106 -1.12 -13.27 4.57
C ALA A 106 -0.36 -13.03 3.26
N TRP A 107 0.89 -12.61 3.36
CA TRP A 107 1.78 -12.43 2.20
C TRP A 107 3.00 -13.34 2.28
N GLY A 108 3.65 -13.37 3.45
CA GLY A 108 4.81 -14.20 3.71
C GLY A 108 6.01 -13.87 2.83
N ASN A 109 6.87 -14.86 2.59
CA ASN A 109 8.12 -14.71 1.83
C ASN A 109 7.89 -14.66 0.30
N ALA A 110 7.01 -13.77 -0.16
CA ALA A 110 6.68 -13.57 -1.57
C ALA A 110 7.26 -12.24 -2.11
N LEU A 111 7.89 -12.31 -3.29
CA LEU A 111 8.11 -11.14 -4.15
C LEU A 111 7.04 -11.11 -5.24
N ALA A 112 6.03 -10.26 -5.08
CA ALA A 112 4.94 -10.15 -6.03
C ALA A 112 4.28 -8.77 -6.03
N THR A 113 3.55 -8.48 -7.10
CA THR A 113 2.74 -7.26 -7.25
C THR A 113 1.35 -7.50 -6.66
N PRO A 114 0.90 -6.72 -5.66
CA PRO A 114 -0.47 -6.76 -5.14
C PRO A 114 -1.51 -6.57 -6.23
N ALA A 115 -2.67 -7.18 -6.04
CA ALA A 115 -3.75 -7.14 -7.02
C ALA A 115 -5.12 -7.24 -6.36
N ILE A 116 -6.10 -6.57 -6.95
CA ILE A 116 -7.47 -6.51 -6.47
C ILE A 116 -8.44 -6.56 -7.65
N LYS A 117 -9.64 -7.09 -7.43
CA LYS A 117 -10.76 -7.01 -8.36
C LYS A 117 -12.00 -6.50 -7.63
N PHE A 118 -12.90 -5.88 -8.37
CA PHE A 118 -14.09 -5.23 -7.81
C PHE A 118 -15.34 -5.72 -8.53
N LYS A 119 -16.44 -5.86 -7.80
CA LYS A 119 -17.79 -6.00 -8.36
C LYS A 119 -18.67 -4.90 -7.77
N SER A 120 -19.56 -4.36 -8.59
CA SER A 120 -20.60 -3.47 -8.09
C SER A 120 -21.68 -4.33 -7.44
N ILE A 121 -22.14 -3.95 -6.26
CA ILE A 121 -23.28 -4.61 -5.61
C ILE A 121 -24.58 -4.18 -6.29
N ASN A 122 -24.58 -3.01 -6.94
CA ASN A 122 -25.71 -2.46 -7.67
C ASN A 122 -25.56 -2.64 -9.20
N VAL A 123 -26.56 -2.20 -9.94
CA VAL A 123 -26.57 -2.23 -11.42
C VAL A 123 -25.72 -1.12 -12.06
N LEU A 124 -25.07 -0.25 -11.28
CA LEU A 124 -24.22 0.83 -11.79
C LEU A 124 -22.74 0.44 -11.72
N GLY A 125 -21.97 0.75 -12.76
CA GLY A 125 -20.51 0.56 -12.74
C GLY A 125 -19.79 1.73 -12.09
N ALA A 126 -18.56 1.49 -11.59
CA ALA A 126 -17.76 2.54 -10.97
C ALA A 126 -16.25 2.31 -11.14
N ILE A 127 -15.51 3.42 -11.18
CA ILE A 127 -14.05 3.42 -11.01
C ILE A 127 -13.74 3.44 -9.52
N VAL A 128 -12.76 2.66 -9.12
CA VAL A 128 -12.38 2.45 -7.72
C VAL A 128 -10.89 2.68 -7.56
N ASP A 129 -10.50 3.60 -6.68
CA ASP A 129 -9.11 3.77 -6.29
C ASP A 129 -8.81 2.87 -5.10
N TRP A 130 -7.60 2.32 -5.06
CA TRP A 130 -7.20 1.40 -4.01
C TRP A 130 -5.71 1.51 -3.68
N ASN A 131 -5.37 1.10 -2.48
CA ASN A 131 -3.99 1.03 -1.99
C ASN A 131 -3.77 -0.24 -1.16
N HIS A 132 -2.51 -0.50 -0.85
CA HIS A 132 -2.06 -1.60 0.00
C HIS A 132 -0.85 -1.22 0.86
#